data_AF-A0A1S1MVT3-F1
#
_entry.id   AF-A0A1S1MVT3-F1
#
_cell.length_a   1.000
_cell.length_b   1.000
_cell.length_c   1.000
_cell.angle_alpha   90.00
_cell.angle_beta   90.00
_cell.angle_gamma   90.00
#
_symmetry.space_group_name_H-M   'P 1'
#
loop_
_entity.id
_entity.type
_entity.pdbx_description
1 polymer ?
#
loop_
_entity_poly.entity_id
_entity_poly.type
_entity_poly.pdbx_seq_one_letter_code
_entity_poly.pdbx_strand_id
1 'polypeptide(L)'
;MKKVGIVGTGKGAKELFQFLTKVNHNIEVSCFVDEPREVSELPATYYHIDEFLFEKPKLDILYLASERQMFNDIVHLHLNASYECRRYNWPMHNYLFDNKAKLIYKRCPKVMNSSVSSHFYTATYGQAPQFDPQTQRSLDLDRYFMESQSIWEMDSDLQQYFKFAIMRDPIKRFISAYNHIVLRSKRFKSNDINDFISNFAFYLGNYDIHDHFCPQNEYVGDNISFYDQLVDIKQVSTLEQKLGVTFAEHNVTKSVAPSLDGESTYEMLSEQSLSTLYAYYQRDYELYADIVGWDVRRT
;
A
#
# COMPACT_ATOMS: atom_id res chain seq x y z
N MET A 1 -32.79 -1.15 0.29
CA MET A 1 -31.88 0.00 0.15
C MET A 1 -31.19 0.19 1.49
N LYS A 2 -29.85 0.11 1.55
CA LYS A 2 -29.11 0.28 2.82
C LYS A 2 -28.95 1.79 3.06
N LYS A 3 -29.13 2.27 4.30
CA LYS A 3 -28.94 3.70 4.63
C LYS A 3 -27.59 3.89 5.31
N VAL A 4 -26.81 4.87 4.87
CA VAL A 4 -25.50 5.22 5.45
C VAL A 4 -25.52 6.70 5.85
N GLY A 5 -25.33 6.97 7.14
CA GLY A 5 -25.10 8.33 7.64
C GLY A 5 -23.61 8.64 7.66
N ILE A 6 -23.21 9.79 7.14
CA ILE A 6 -21.87 10.34 7.31
C ILE A 6 -22.02 11.57 8.19
N VAL A 7 -21.46 11.51 9.39
CA VAL A 7 -21.30 12.67 10.27
C VAL A 7 -19.83 13.05 10.21
N GLY A 8 -19.53 14.33 10.03
CA GLY A 8 -18.15 14.77 9.95
C GLY A 8 -18.07 16.22 9.53
N THR A 9 -17.05 16.91 10.04
CA THR A 9 -16.79 18.30 9.68
C THR A 9 -15.66 18.38 8.65
N GLY A 10 -15.72 19.37 7.77
CA GLY A 10 -14.65 19.68 6.83
C GLY A 10 -14.68 18.94 5.49
N LYS A 11 -13.58 19.08 4.75
CA LYS A 11 -13.45 18.67 3.34
C LYS A 11 -13.57 17.15 3.14
N GLY A 12 -12.99 16.36 4.05
CA GLY A 12 -13.01 14.89 3.95
C GLY A 12 -14.41 14.27 4.03
N ALA A 13 -15.30 14.80 4.88
CA ALA A 13 -16.69 14.31 4.97
C ALA A 13 -17.46 14.55 3.66
N LYS A 14 -17.27 15.72 3.04
CA LYS A 14 -17.89 16.07 1.76
C LYS A 14 -17.37 15.19 0.62
N GLU A 15 -16.07 14.93 0.57
CA GLU A 15 -15.45 14.08 -0.45
C GLU A 15 -15.91 12.61 -0.32
N LEU A 16 -15.99 12.08 0.90
CA LEU A 16 -16.50 10.73 1.16
C LEU A 16 -17.98 10.59 0.78
N PHE A 17 -18.81 11.60 1.07
CA PHE A 17 -20.21 11.62 0.66
C PHE A 17 -20.36 11.59 -0.87
N GLN A 18 -19.62 12.46 -1.56
CA GLN A 18 -19.63 12.53 -3.02
C GLN A 18 -19.13 11.23 -3.65
N PHE A 19 -18.17 10.56 -3.02
CA PHE A 19 -17.72 9.26 -3.44
C PHE A 19 -18.83 8.21 -3.30
N LEU A 20 -19.35 8.01 -2.09
CA LEU A 20 -20.33 6.95 -1.81
C LEU A 20 -21.62 7.10 -2.62
N THR A 21 -22.06 8.33 -2.90
CA THR A 21 -23.21 8.61 -3.78
C THR A 21 -22.93 8.27 -5.26
N LYS A 22 -21.68 8.32 -5.71
CA LYS A 22 -21.29 7.98 -7.09
C LYS A 22 -21.11 6.47 -7.31
N VAL A 23 -20.52 5.76 -6.35
CA VAL A 23 -20.14 4.35 -6.53
C VAL A 23 -21.23 3.34 -6.17
N ASN A 24 -22.33 3.73 -5.49
CA ASN A 24 -23.33 2.74 -5.09
C ASN A 24 -24.79 3.22 -5.18
N HIS A 25 -25.47 2.82 -6.25
CA HIS A 25 -26.89 3.13 -6.48
C HIS A 25 -27.86 2.42 -5.52
N ASN A 26 -27.39 1.46 -4.70
CA ASN A 26 -28.23 0.72 -3.75
C ASN A 26 -28.11 1.22 -2.30
N ILE A 27 -27.32 2.29 -2.09
CA ILE A 27 -27.13 2.92 -0.79
C ILE A 27 -27.72 4.33 -0.81
N GLU A 28 -28.60 4.59 0.13
CA GLU A 28 -29.07 5.95 0.44
C GLU A 28 -28.07 6.56 1.43
N VAL A 29 -27.26 7.50 0.97
CA VAL A 29 -26.27 8.18 1.81
C VAL A 29 -26.86 9.49 2.31
N SER A 30 -26.80 9.73 3.62
CA SER A 30 -27.15 11.00 4.26
C SER A 30 -25.87 11.64 4.79
N CYS A 31 -25.61 12.91 4.48
CA CYS A 31 -24.48 13.66 5.07
C CYS A 31 -25.01 14.72 6.03
N PHE A 32 -24.48 14.71 7.24
CA PHE A 32 -24.72 15.75 8.23
C PHE A 32 -23.43 16.54 8.39
N VAL A 33 -23.24 17.53 7.52
CA VAL A 33 -22.13 18.48 7.59
C VAL A 33 -22.62 19.72 8.33
N ASP A 34 -21.84 20.19 9.30
CA ASP A 34 -21.98 21.51 9.94
C ASP A 34 -23.16 21.69 10.93
N GLU A 35 -23.84 20.62 11.37
CA GLU A 35 -24.77 20.68 12.51
C GLU A 35 -24.18 19.96 13.74
N PRO A 36 -23.79 20.68 14.82
CA PRO A 36 -23.49 20.04 16.09
C PRO A 36 -24.79 19.46 16.66
N ARG A 37 -24.97 18.14 16.57
CA ARG A 37 -26.04 17.44 17.29
C ARG A 37 -25.48 16.81 18.54
N GLU A 38 -26.21 16.93 19.65
CA GLU A 38 -25.88 16.16 20.83
C GLU A 38 -26.06 14.65 20.54
N VAL A 39 -25.15 13.82 21.05
CA VAL A 39 -25.19 12.35 20.92
C VAL A 39 -26.50 11.75 21.48
N SER A 40 -27.23 12.51 22.29
CA SER A 40 -28.54 12.19 22.86
C SER A 40 -29.70 12.21 21.86
N GLU A 41 -29.59 12.92 20.73
CA GLU A 41 -30.66 13.07 19.71
C GLU A 41 -30.68 11.95 18.66
N LEU A 42 -29.86 10.95 18.89
CA LEU A 42 -29.41 9.99 17.93
C LEU A 42 -30.12 8.64 18.32
N PRO A 43 -30.78 7.87 17.41
CA PRO A 43 -31.39 6.55 17.69
C PRO A 43 -30.46 5.44 18.23
N ALA A 44 -30.86 4.81 19.35
CA ALA A 44 -30.15 3.88 20.28
C ALA A 44 -29.11 2.81 19.80
N THR A 45 -28.74 2.68 18.53
CA THR A 45 -27.69 1.74 18.05
C THR A 45 -26.44 2.49 17.61
N TYR A 46 -25.69 3.02 18.59
CA TYR A 46 -24.44 3.75 18.35
C TYR A 46 -23.21 2.90 18.54
N TYR A 47 -22.27 3.04 17.61
CA TYR A 47 -20.87 2.68 17.82
C TYR A 47 -20.02 3.93 17.56
N HIS A 48 -19.31 4.37 18.59
CA HIS A 48 -18.19 5.30 18.44
C HIS A 48 -17.02 4.50 17.83
N ILE A 49 -16.56 4.89 16.65
CA ILE A 49 -15.23 4.47 16.18
C ILE A 49 -14.27 5.56 16.64
N ASP A 50 -13.97 5.56 17.94
CA ASP A 50 -12.85 6.32 18.45
C ASP A 50 -11.56 5.61 18.06
N GLU A 51 -10.64 6.38 17.48
CA GLU A 51 -9.23 6.05 17.33
C GLU A 51 -8.91 4.79 16.50
N PHE A 52 -9.04 4.88 15.18
CA PHE A 52 -8.00 4.27 14.34
C PHE A 52 -7.71 5.15 13.13
N LEU A 53 -6.53 5.78 13.19
CA LEU A 53 -5.88 6.62 12.20
C LEU A 53 -6.38 8.08 12.18
N PHE A 54 -5.41 9.00 12.23
CA PHE A 54 -5.51 10.47 12.08
C PHE A 54 -5.67 11.31 13.37
N GLU A 55 -4.54 11.76 13.92
CA GLU A 55 -4.52 12.97 14.75
C GLU A 55 -4.83 14.21 13.88
N LYS A 56 -6.13 14.59 13.86
CA LYS A 56 -6.81 15.80 13.34
C LYS A 56 -7.31 15.82 11.87
N PRO A 57 -8.44 16.50 11.56
CA PRO A 57 -9.58 16.85 12.42
C PRO A 57 -10.49 15.63 12.65
N LYS A 58 -11.23 15.62 13.75
CA LYS A 58 -12.15 14.53 14.12
C LYS A 58 -13.17 14.28 13.00
N LEU A 59 -13.03 13.15 12.31
CA LEU A 59 -14.03 12.63 11.39
C LEU A 59 -14.77 11.50 12.11
N ASP A 60 -15.85 11.84 12.81
CA ASP A 60 -16.65 10.86 13.55
C ASP A 60 -17.60 10.13 12.58
N ILE A 61 -17.11 9.06 11.95
CA ILE A 61 -17.96 8.29 11.02
C ILE A 61 -18.99 7.47 11.81
N LEU A 62 -20.23 7.95 11.82
CA LEU A 62 -21.34 7.42 12.61
C LEU A 62 -22.09 6.31 11.86
N TYR A 63 -22.13 5.08 12.39
CA TYR A 63 -22.91 3.98 11.78
C TYR A 63 -23.89 3.32 12.76
N LEU A 64 -25.12 3.11 12.30
CA LEU A 64 -26.12 2.22 12.92
C LEU A 64 -25.88 0.80 12.39
N ALA A 65 -25.43 -0.15 13.22
CA ALA A 65 -25.16 -1.52 12.77
C ALA A 65 -25.41 -2.58 13.83
N SER A 66 -26.39 -3.48 13.62
CA SER A 66 -26.67 -4.60 14.53
C SER A 66 -25.99 -5.93 14.13
N GLU A 67 -25.15 -5.98 13.08
CA GLU A 67 -24.66 -7.25 12.54
C GLU A 67 -23.18 -7.21 12.06
N ARG A 68 -22.40 -8.22 12.51
CA ARG A 68 -20.99 -8.47 12.15
C ARG A 68 -20.73 -8.59 10.64
N GLN A 69 -21.72 -9.05 9.89
CA GLN A 69 -21.65 -9.16 8.43
C GLN A 69 -21.50 -7.79 7.77
N MET A 70 -22.14 -6.76 8.31
CA MET A 70 -22.10 -5.42 7.74
C MET A 70 -20.76 -4.70 7.99
N PHE A 71 -20.08 -4.99 9.12
CA PHE A 71 -18.71 -4.51 9.35
C PHE A 71 -17.74 -5.07 8.29
N ASN A 72 -17.85 -6.36 7.98
CA ASN A 72 -17.07 -6.97 6.91
C ASN A 72 -17.42 -6.35 5.55
N ASP A 73 -18.71 -6.12 5.25
CA ASP A 73 -19.14 -5.44 4.02
C ASP A 73 -18.56 -4.01 3.92
N ILE A 74 -18.42 -3.30 5.04
CA ILE A 74 -17.86 -1.93 5.09
C ILE A 74 -16.34 -1.94 4.94
N VAL A 75 -15.62 -2.84 5.61
CA VAL A 75 -14.19 -3.05 5.38
C VAL A 75 -13.95 -3.41 3.92
N HIS A 76 -14.77 -4.30 3.35
CA HIS A 76 -14.75 -4.61 1.93
C HIS A 76 -15.07 -3.39 1.07
N LEU A 77 -16.04 -2.54 1.43
CA LEU A 77 -16.34 -1.29 0.70
C LEU A 77 -15.18 -0.29 0.76
N HIS A 78 -14.48 -0.16 1.88
CA HIS A 78 -13.34 0.75 2.01
C HIS A 78 -12.10 0.21 1.29
N LEU A 79 -11.85 -1.10 1.37
CA LEU A 79 -10.81 -1.79 0.60
C LEU A 79 -11.14 -1.72 -0.89
N ASN A 80 -12.41 -1.91 -1.28
CA ASN A 80 -12.90 -1.76 -2.65
C ASN A 80 -12.85 -0.31 -3.11
N ALA A 81 -13.11 0.67 -2.24
CA ALA A 81 -12.95 2.08 -2.57
C ALA A 81 -11.49 2.42 -2.82
N SER A 82 -10.59 1.97 -1.95
CA SER A 82 -9.15 2.10 -2.12
C SER A 82 -8.66 1.36 -3.39
N TYR A 83 -9.24 0.19 -3.68
CA TYR A 83 -9.00 -0.60 -4.88
C TYR A 83 -9.51 0.10 -6.14
N GLU A 84 -10.74 0.59 -6.16
CA GLU A 84 -11.31 1.32 -7.30
C GLU A 84 -10.59 2.67 -7.49
N CYS A 85 -10.15 3.34 -6.42
CA CYS A 85 -9.23 4.47 -6.51
C CYS A 85 -7.92 4.07 -7.21
N ARG A 86 -7.29 2.95 -6.83
CA ARG A 86 -6.08 2.41 -7.51
C ARG A 86 -6.36 2.06 -8.98
N ARG A 87 -7.48 1.39 -9.25
CA ARG A 87 -7.90 0.89 -10.57
C ARG A 87 -8.25 2.00 -11.56
N TYR A 88 -8.91 3.07 -11.12
CA TYR A 88 -9.23 4.22 -11.97
C TYR A 88 -8.06 5.22 -12.09
N ASN A 89 -6.86 4.82 -11.69
CA ASN A 89 -5.68 5.70 -11.62
C ASN A 89 -5.98 6.98 -10.81
N TRP A 90 -6.91 6.87 -9.87
CA TRP A 90 -7.29 7.96 -9.00
C TRP A 90 -6.16 8.13 -7.99
N PRO A 91 -5.78 9.38 -7.72
CA PRO A 91 -4.40 9.71 -7.51
C PRO A 91 -4.16 9.62 -6.01
N MET A 92 -4.10 8.39 -5.51
CA MET A 92 -3.72 8.11 -4.15
C MET A 92 -2.33 7.47 -4.20
N HIS A 93 -1.32 8.35 -4.13
CA HIS A 93 -0.40 8.30 -2.99
C HIS A 93 0.84 7.37 -2.99
N ASN A 94 1.46 7.10 -4.15
CA ASN A 94 2.70 6.30 -4.19
C ASN A 94 3.85 6.94 -4.97
N TYR A 95 3.85 8.26 -5.20
CA TYR A 95 4.98 8.93 -5.86
C TYR A 95 5.86 9.64 -4.83
N LEU A 96 7.19 9.55 -5.02
CA LEU A 96 8.15 10.43 -4.37
C LEU A 96 8.81 11.30 -5.43
N PHE A 97 9.11 12.54 -5.06
CA PHE A 97 9.67 13.56 -5.94
C PHE A 97 11.00 14.07 -5.39
N ASP A 98 12.01 14.09 -6.24
CA ASP A 98 13.24 14.84 -6.01
C ASP A 98 13.29 15.97 -7.05
N ASN A 99 12.92 17.17 -6.63
CA ASN A 99 12.88 18.34 -7.52
C ASN A 99 14.29 18.80 -7.95
N LYS A 100 15.32 18.48 -7.18
CA LYS A 100 16.70 18.87 -7.48
C LYS A 100 17.29 17.94 -8.53
N ALA A 101 17.11 16.63 -8.36
CA ALA A 101 17.57 15.63 -9.32
C ALA A 101 16.57 15.39 -10.47
N LYS A 102 15.37 16.00 -10.39
CA LYS A 102 14.26 15.80 -11.33
C LYS A 102 13.89 14.32 -11.47
N LEU A 103 13.66 13.66 -10.33
CA LEU A 103 13.29 12.25 -10.26
C LEU A 103 11.86 12.06 -9.75
N ILE A 104 11.15 11.09 -10.33
CA ILE A 104 9.88 10.57 -9.83
C ILE A 104 10.04 9.07 -9.60
N TYR A 105 9.79 8.64 -8.37
CA TYR A 105 9.79 7.23 -8.01
C TYR A 105 8.38 6.78 -7.64
N LYS A 106 7.86 5.77 -8.35
CA LYS A 106 6.64 5.08 -7.94
C LYS A 106 6.99 3.96 -6.95
N ARG A 107 6.48 4.12 -5.73
CA ARG A 107 6.68 3.21 -4.61
C ARG A 107 5.90 1.92 -4.83
N CYS A 108 6.55 0.81 -4.52
CA CYS A 108 5.90 -0.48 -4.30
C CYS A 108 6.48 -1.09 -3.00
N PRO A 109 5.70 -1.79 -2.18
CA PRO A 109 6.24 -2.53 -1.04
C PRO A 109 7.25 -3.62 -1.45
N LYS A 110 8.22 -3.90 -0.57
CA LYS A 110 9.19 -5.03 -0.66
C LYS A 110 10.11 -5.07 -1.89
N VAL A 111 10.28 -3.92 -2.55
CA VAL A 111 11.20 -3.68 -3.68
C VAL A 111 12.28 -2.63 -3.34
N MET A 112 12.87 -2.68 -2.14
CA MET A 112 13.78 -1.63 -1.62
C MET A 112 13.12 -0.25 -1.36
N ASN A 113 11.80 -0.22 -1.17
CA ASN A 113 11.05 1.03 -0.95
C ASN A 113 11.65 1.92 0.15
N SER A 114 12.06 1.36 1.29
CA SER A 114 12.59 2.13 2.42
C SER A 114 13.91 2.82 2.09
N SER A 115 14.81 2.17 1.35
CA SER A 115 16.09 2.74 0.90
C SER A 115 15.88 3.90 -0.06
N VAL A 116 15.06 3.70 -1.09
CA VAL A 116 14.74 4.78 -2.04
C VAL A 116 14.02 5.92 -1.33
N SER A 117 13.04 5.61 -0.47
CA SER A 117 12.31 6.65 0.27
C SER A 117 13.23 7.49 1.16
N SER A 118 14.22 6.87 1.79
CA SER A 118 15.21 7.59 2.58
C SER A 118 16.10 8.51 1.75
N HIS A 119 16.43 8.12 0.52
CA HIS A 119 17.15 8.99 -0.40
C HIS A 119 16.32 10.23 -0.72
N PHE A 120 15.06 10.05 -1.12
CA PHE A 120 14.14 11.15 -1.42
C PHE A 120 13.90 12.07 -0.22
N TYR A 121 13.76 11.50 0.98
CA TYR A 121 13.69 12.27 2.22
C TYR A 121 14.96 13.11 2.43
N THR A 122 16.13 12.50 2.30
CA THR A 122 17.41 13.19 2.50
C THR A 122 17.63 14.29 1.46
N ALA A 123 17.26 14.04 0.20
CA ALA A 123 17.32 15.05 -0.85
C ALA A 123 16.39 16.24 -0.56
N THR A 124 15.21 15.97 0.03
CA THR A 124 14.21 17.00 0.37
C THR A 124 14.63 17.83 1.57
N TYR A 125 15.06 17.20 2.67
CA TYR A 125 15.29 17.87 3.95
C TYR A 125 16.77 18.11 4.30
N GLY A 126 17.70 17.60 3.49
CA GLY A 126 19.15 17.73 3.73
C GLY A 126 19.69 16.90 4.89
N GLN A 127 18.89 15.99 5.46
CA GLN A 127 19.27 15.12 6.56
C GLN A 127 18.65 13.72 6.41
N ALA A 128 19.32 12.70 6.94
CA ALA A 128 18.79 11.34 6.94
C ALA A 128 17.56 11.23 7.84
N PRO A 129 16.57 10.39 7.50
CA PRO A 129 15.43 10.14 8.38
C PRO A 129 15.88 9.40 9.64
N GLN A 130 15.25 9.70 10.77
CA GLN A 130 15.53 9.01 12.02
C GLN A 130 14.77 7.67 12.06
N PHE A 131 15.47 6.61 12.44
CA PHE A 131 14.90 5.28 12.60
C PHE A 131 14.85 4.93 14.09
N ASP A 132 13.71 4.40 14.52
CA ASP A 132 13.60 3.75 15.81
C ASP A 132 14.40 2.43 15.76
N PRO A 133 15.42 2.26 16.62
CA PRO A 133 16.25 1.06 16.61
C PRO A 133 15.48 -0.22 16.96
N GLN A 134 14.38 -0.14 17.72
CA GLN A 134 13.57 -1.30 18.11
C GLN A 134 12.64 -1.74 16.99
N THR A 135 11.89 -0.80 16.42
CA THR A 135 10.89 -1.11 15.39
C THR A 135 11.45 -1.11 13.99
N GLN A 136 12.63 -0.51 13.78
CA GLN A 136 13.23 -0.23 12.46
C GLN A 136 12.28 0.57 11.55
N ARG A 137 11.32 1.30 12.15
CA ARG A 137 10.41 2.21 11.47
C ARG A 137 10.94 3.63 11.60
N SER A 138 10.65 4.45 10.59
CA SER A 138 10.94 5.88 10.63
C SER A 138 9.64 6.65 10.56
N LEU A 139 9.29 7.33 11.66
CA LEU A 139 8.15 8.24 11.70
C LEU A 139 8.31 9.39 10.70
N ASP A 140 9.57 9.77 10.41
CA ASP A 140 9.90 10.77 9.41
C ASP A 140 9.51 10.32 8.00
N LEU A 141 9.79 9.06 7.65
CA LEU A 141 9.36 8.49 6.37
C LEU A 141 7.83 8.38 6.29
N ASP A 142 7.18 7.90 7.36
CA ASP A 142 5.72 7.79 7.40
C ASP A 142 5.05 9.15 7.20
N ARG A 143 5.56 10.19 7.87
CA ARG A 143 5.10 11.57 7.70
C ARG A 143 5.38 12.10 6.30
N TYR A 144 6.60 11.91 5.79
CA TYR A 144 6.97 12.32 4.44
C TYR A 144 6.09 11.68 3.38
N PHE A 145 5.66 10.43 3.58
CA PHE A 145 4.68 9.79 2.71
C PHE A 145 3.35 10.52 2.74
N MET A 146 2.85 10.91 3.91
CA MET A 146 1.59 11.65 4.00
C MET A 146 1.67 13.06 3.40
N GLU A 147 2.83 13.71 3.47
CA GLU A 147 3.02 15.07 2.96
C GLU A 147 3.23 15.11 1.44
N SER A 148 4.04 14.18 0.89
CA SER A 148 4.30 14.07 -0.57
C SER A 148 3.06 13.75 -1.39
N GLN A 149 2.00 13.26 -0.74
CA GLN A 149 0.69 12.93 -1.30
C GLN A 149 -0.15 14.13 -1.74
N SER A 150 0.26 15.36 -1.39
CA SER A 150 -0.50 16.59 -1.64
C SER A 150 -0.10 17.34 -2.93
N ILE A 151 0.96 16.91 -3.62
CA ILE A 151 1.54 17.64 -4.77
C ILE A 151 0.83 17.22 -6.07
N TRP A 152 -0.42 17.64 -6.25
CA TRP A 152 -1.25 17.36 -7.45
C TRP A 152 -1.22 18.47 -8.50
N GLU A 153 -0.50 19.57 -8.26
CA GLU A 153 -0.58 20.78 -9.08
C GLU A 153 0.46 20.86 -10.23
N MET A 154 1.17 19.77 -10.57
CA MET A 154 2.34 19.84 -11.47
C MET A 154 2.20 19.15 -12.85
N ASP A 155 0.99 19.04 -13.41
CA ASP A 155 0.76 18.21 -14.60
C ASP A 155 1.55 18.65 -15.86
N SER A 156 1.86 19.94 -16.03
CA SER A 156 2.69 20.41 -17.16
C SER A 156 4.18 20.09 -17.00
N ASP A 157 4.63 19.84 -15.78
CA ASP A 157 6.05 19.81 -15.42
C ASP A 157 6.61 18.39 -15.24
N LEU A 158 5.77 17.36 -15.19
CA LEU A 158 6.20 15.96 -15.01
C LEU A 158 7.05 15.42 -16.17
N GLN A 159 6.95 16.03 -17.35
CA GLN A 159 7.75 15.65 -18.52
C GLN A 159 9.25 15.89 -18.32
N GLN A 160 9.63 16.83 -17.45
CA GLN A 160 11.03 17.12 -17.17
C GLN A 160 11.66 16.14 -16.16
N TYR A 161 10.86 15.27 -15.54
CA TYR A 161 11.32 14.31 -14.55
C TYR A 161 11.58 12.94 -15.16
N PHE A 162 12.65 12.30 -14.70
CA PHE A 162 12.90 10.88 -14.94
C PHE A 162 12.02 10.03 -14.02
N LYS A 163 11.08 9.28 -14.60
CA LYS A 163 10.07 8.48 -13.92
C LYS A 163 10.50 7.02 -13.89
N PHE A 164 10.59 6.44 -12.70
CA PHE A 164 10.95 5.04 -12.55
C PHE A 164 10.17 4.32 -11.46
N ALA A 165 10.15 2.99 -11.56
CA ALA A 165 9.74 2.10 -10.48
C ALA A 165 10.71 0.93 -10.37
N ILE A 166 10.84 0.38 -9.16
CA ILE A 166 11.60 -0.82 -8.90
C ILE A 166 10.61 -1.97 -8.74
N MET A 167 10.90 -3.07 -9.40
CA MET A 167 10.09 -4.28 -9.44
C MET A 167 10.88 -5.43 -8.81
N ARG A 168 10.20 -6.46 -8.34
CA ARG A 168 10.81 -7.71 -7.89
C ARG A 168 9.92 -8.86 -8.31
N ASP A 169 10.55 -9.99 -8.65
CA ASP A 169 9.82 -11.23 -8.94
C ASP A 169 8.68 -11.44 -7.90
N PRO A 170 7.42 -11.57 -8.33
CA PRO A 170 6.26 -11.59 -7.45
C PRO A 170 6.35 -12.62 -6.32
N ILE A 171 6.86 -13.83 -6.59
CA ILE A 171 7.01 -14.86 -5.54
C ILE A 171 8.10 -14.48 -4.54
N LYS A 172 9.27 -13.99 -5.02
CA LYS A 172 10.31 -13.48 -4.12
C LYS A 172 9.84 -12.26 -3.32
N ARG A 173 8.95 -11.43 -3.88
CA ARG A 173 8.32 -10.30 -3.17
C ARG A 173 7.37 -10.81 -2.08
N PHE A 174 6.52 -11.79 -2.40
CA PHE A 174 5.63 -12.45 -1.43
C PHE A 174 6.41 -13.01 -0.24
N ILE A 175 7.47 -13.78 -0.49
CA ILE A 175 8.31 -14.37 0.57
C ILE A 175 8.93 -13.28 1.45
N SER A 176 9.40 -12.19 0.84
CA SER A 176 9.91 -11.03 1.58
C SER A 176 8.84 -10.36 2.44
N ALA A 177 7.59 -10.33 1.98
CA ALA A 177 6.45 -9.83 2.77
C ALA A 177 6.11 -10.79 3.91
N TYR A 178 6.06 -12.09 3.65
CA TYR A 178 5.80 -13.14 4.63
C TYR A 178 6.80 -13.12 5.78
N ASN A 179 8.10 -13.13 5.47
CA ASN A 179 9.15 -13.11 6.48
C ASN A 179 9.08 -11.82 7.33
N HIS A 180 8.74 -10.68 6.71
CA HIS A 180 8.67 -9.41 7.41
C HIS A 180 7.39 -9.20 8.23
N ILE A 181 6.23 -9.56 7.69
CA ILE A 181 4.92 -9.23 8.27
C ILE A 181 4.36 -10.39 9.07
N VAL A 182 4.49 -11.62 8.58
CA VAL A 182 3.88 -12.78 9.23
C VAL A 182 4.80 -13.32 10.32
N LEU A 183 6.02 -13.74 9.93
CA LEU A 183 6.95 -14.39 10.88
C LEU A 183 7.45 -13.44 11.97
N ARG A 184 7.81 -12.20 11.60
CA ARG A 184 8.37 -11.24 12.57
C ARG A 184 7.31 -10.67 13.52
N SER A 185 6.08 -10.46 13.07
CA SER A 185 5.06 -9.82 13.91
C SER A 185 4.53 -10.74 15.01
N LYS A 186 4.62 -12.07 14.83
CA LYS A 186 4.01 -13.10 15.68
C LYS A 186 2.51 -12.90 15.91
N ARG A 187 1.84 -12.14 15.03
CA ARG A 187 0.40 -11.80 15.13
C ARG A 187 -0.51 -12.87 14.53
N PHE A 188 0.04 -13.80 13.75
CA PHE A 188 -0.71 -14.81 13.02
C PHE A 188 -0.58 -16.18 13.70
N LYS A 189 -1.66 -16.96 13.66
CA LYS A 189 -1.74 -18.25 14.35
C LYS A 189 -0.88 -19.34 13.70
N SER A 190 -0.69 -19.29 12.37
CA SER A 190 0.19 -20.21 11.65
C SER A 190 1.45 -19.51 11.19
N ASN A 191 2.59 -20.14 11.46
CA ASN A 191 3.91 -19.77 10.95
C ASN A 191 4.33 -20.67 9.77
N ASP A 192 3.43 -21.53 9.29
CA ASP A 192 3.66 -22.30 8.07
C ASP A 192 3.19 -21.50 6.86
N ILE A 193 4.03 -21.42 5.83
CA ILE A 193 3.77 -20.58 4.65
C ILE A 193 2.67 -21.18 3.77
N ASN A 194 2.55 -22.52 3.69
CA ASN A 194 1.54 -23.19 2.88
C ASN A 194 0.16 -23.06 3.52
N ASP A 195 0.07 -23.19 4.84
CA ASP A 195 -1.16 -22.90 5.60
C ASP A 195 -1.57 -21.43 5.47
N PHE A 196 -0.60 -20.51 5.49
CA PHE A 196 -0.90 -19.10 5.26
C PHE A 196 -1.46 -18.87 3.85
N ILE A 197 -0.87 -19.49 2.83
CA ILE A 197 -1.31 -19.38 1.43
C ILE A 197 -2.70 -20.01 1.21
N SER A 198 -2.97 -21.17 1.80
CA SER A 198 -4.28 -21.82 1.69
C SER A 198 -5.41 -21.01 2.32
N ASN A 199 -5.09 -20.14 3.29
CA ASN A 199 -6.02 -19.21 3.93
C ASN A 199 -5.84 -17.76 3.48
N PHE A 200 -5.10 -17.52 2.40
CA PHE A 200 -4.63 -16.18 2.04
C PHE A 200 -5.76 -15.18 1.78
N ALA A 201 -6.83 -15.62 1.11
CA ALA A 201 -8.02 -14.80 0.86
C ALA A 201 -8.66 -14.27 2.15
N PHE A 202 -8.65 -15.06 3.23
CA PHE A 202 -9.14 -14.61 4.55
C PHE A 202 -8.21 -13.54 5.14
N TYR A 203 -6.90 -13.73 5.04
CA TYR A 203 -5.93 -12.77 5.59
C TYR A 203 -5.89 -11.44 4.82
N LEU A 204 -6.23 -11.43 3.53
CA LEU A 204 -6.33 -10.20 2.74
C LEU A 204 -7.41 -9.21 3.25
N GLY A 205 -8.32 -9.64 4.12
CA GLY A 205 -9.22 -8.73 4.84
C GLY A 205 -8.51 -7.83 5.86
N ASN A 206 -7.27 -8.17 6.25
CA ASN A 206 -6.44 -7.32 7.10
C ASN A 206 -5.65 -6.31 6.24
N TYR A 207 -5.76 -5.02 6.57
CA TYR A 207 -5.12 -3.94 5.80
C TYR A 207 -3.59 -4.10 5.66
N ASP A 208 -2.89 -4.49 6.73
CA ASP A 208 -1.42 -4.63 6.73
C ASP A 208 -0.98 -5.80 5.84
N ILE A 209 -1.73 -6.90 5.85
CA ILE A 209 -1.53 -8.02 4.92
C ILE A 209 -1.88 -7.60 3.49
N HIS A 210 -3.02 -6.96 3.28
CA HIS A 210 -3.41 -6.48 1.97
C HIS A 210 -2.31 -5.61 1.37
N ASP A 211 -1.86 -4.57 2.08
CA ASP A 211 -0.87 -3.63 1.55
C ASP A 211 0.49 -4.29 1.25
N HIS A 212 0.95 -5.24 2.05
CA HIS A 212 2.25 -5.85 1.80
C HIS A 212 2.26 -6.96 0.76
N PHE A 213 1.10 -7.55 0.46
CA PHE A 213 0.99 -8.68 -0.43
C PHE A 213 0.18 -8.39 -1.71
N CYS A 214 -0.47 -7.24 -1.83
CA CYS A 214 -1.18 -6.82 -3.04
C CYS A 214 -0.23 -6.83 -4.27
N PRO A 215 -0.69 -7.27 -5.46
CA PRO A 215 0.09 -7.28 -6.71
C PRO A 215 0.82 -5.96 -7.00
N GLN A 216 1.99 -6.03 -7.65
CA GLN A 216 2.77 -4.85 -8.00
C GLN A 216 2.00 -3.92 -8.94
N ASN A 217 1.19 -4.46 -9.85
CA ASN A 217 0.41 -3.67 -10.79
C ASN A 217 -0.62 -2.77 -10.10
N GLU A 218 -1.08 -3.13 -8.90
CA GLU A 218 -1.97 -2.29 -8.08
C GLU A 218 -1.24 -1.05 -7.50
N TYR A 219 0.09 -1.11 -7.41
CA TYR A 219 0.92 0.04 -7.01
C TYR A 219 1.43 0.81 -8.21
N VAL A 220 2.02 0.11 -9.18
CA VAL A 220 2.76 0.68 -10.31
C VAL A 220 1.82 1.06 -11.46
N GLY A 221 0.66 0.42 -11.54
CA GLY A 221 -0.31 0.63 -12.61
C GLY A 221 0.08 -0.06 -13.91
N ASP A 222 -0.91 -0.18 -14.79
CA ASP A 222 -0.79 -0.90 -16.06
C ASP A 222 -0.20 -0.03 -17.18
N ASN A 223 -0.10 1.29 -16.99
CA ASN A 223 0.46 2.19 -18.00
C ASN A 223 2.00 2.19 -17.97
N ILE A 224 2.59 1.17 -18.58
CA ILE A 224 4.05 1.04 -18.71
C ILE A 224 4.68 2.26 -19.37
N SER A 225 4.02 2.86 -20.36
CA SER A 225 4.55 4.00 -21.14
C SER A 225 4.73 5.28 -20.33
N PHE A 226 4.18 5.35 -19.11
CA PHE A 226 4.43 6.44 -18.18
C PHE A 226 5.88 6.48 -17.69
N TYR A 227 6.55 5.33 -17.61
CA TYR A 227 7.87 5.19 -17.01
C TYR A 227 8.97 5.37 -18.05
N ASP A 228 9.99 6.14 -17.70
CA ASP A 228 11.26 6.13 -18.42
C ASP A 228 12.03 4.82 -18.16
N GLN A 229 11.81 4.20 -16.99
CA GLN A 229 12.39 2.90 -16.67
C GLN A 229 11.63 2.12 -15.60
N LEU A 230 11.38 0.84 -15.87
CA LEU A 230 11.05 -0.18 -14.87
C LEU A 230 12.29 -1.05 -14.65
N VAL A 231 12.66 -1.32 -13.40
CA VAL A 231 13.94 -1.97 -13.07
C VAL A 231 13.71 -3.14 -12.12
N ASP A 232 14.25 -4.32 -12.41
CA ASP A 232 14.29 -5.40 -11.42
C ASP A 232 15.22 -5.01 -10.26
N ILE A 233 14.84 -5.35 -9.03
CA ILE A 233 15.60 -5.07 -7.81
C ILE A 233 17.07 -5.51 -7.89
N LYS A 234 17.40 -6.56 -8.65
CA LYS A 234 18.79 -7.04 -8.84
C LYS A 234 19.64 -6.07 -9.67
N GLN A 235 19.01 -5.15 -10.39
CA GLN A 235 19.64 -4.18 -11.29
C GLN A 235 19.64 -2.75 -10.72
N VAL A 236 19.30 -2.58 -9.44
CA VAL A 236 19.25 -1.25 -8.80
C VAL A 236 20.60 -0.53 -8.83
N SER A 237 21.72 -1.24 -8.72
CA SER A 237 23.06 -0.63 -8.84
C SER A 237 23.31 0.00 -10.21
N THR A 238 22.78 -0.59 -11.28
CA THR A 238 22.84 0.00 -12.63
C THR A 238 21.98 1.25 -12.74
N LEU A 239 20.81 1.25 -12.09
CA LEU A 239 19.96 2.44 -12.00
C LEU A 239 20.64 3.57 -11.22
N GLU A 240 21.25 3.27 -10.07
CA GLU A 240 22.02 4.22 -9.26
C GLU A 240 23.15 4.88 -10.07
N GLN A 241 23.93 4.08 -10.79
CA GLN A 241 24.99 4.58 -11.66
C GLN A 241 24.44 5.51 -12.75
N LYS A 242 23.32 5.14 -13.39
CA LYS A 242 22.66 5.95 -14.43
C LYS A 242 22.16 7.28 -13.89
N LEU A 243 21.60 7.29 -12.68
CA LEU A 243 21.03 8.47 -12.05
C LEU A 243 22.09 9.33 -11.34
N GLY A 244 23.30 8.82 -11.11
CA GLY A 244 24.33 9.50 -10.33
C GLY A 244 23.94 9.65 -8.86
N VAL A 245 23.16 8.70 -8.33
CA VAL A 245 22.69 8.69 -6.94
C VAL A 245 23.11 7.41 -6.23
N THR A 246 22.96 7.38 -4.91
CA THR A 246 23.05 6.15 -4.12
C THR A 246 21.83 6.07 -3.22
N PHE A 247 21.07 5.00 -3.36
CA PHE A 247 20.02 4.63 -2.44
C PHE A 247 20.71 3.88 -1.30
N ALA A 248 20.96 4.58 -0.19
CA ALA A 248 21.67 4.00 0.94
C ALA A 248 21.09 2.61 1.27
N GLU A 249 21.95 1.60 1.39
CA GLU A 249 21.54 0.34 1.98
C GLU A 249 21.14 0.65 3.42
N HIS A 250 19.83 0.70 3.66
CA HIS A 250 19.41 0.52 5.03
C HIS A 250 19.78 -0.90 5.34
N ASN A 251 20.67 -1.04 6.32
CA ASN A 251 20.79 -2.23 7.13
C ASN A 251 19.43 -2.46 7.78
N VAL A 252 18.43 -2.88 6.99
CA VAL A 252 17.35 -3.74 7.45
C VAL A 252 18.09 -4.99 7.85
N THR A 253 18.63 -4.93 9.07
CA THR A 253 19.40 -5.92 9.78
C THR A 253 19.30 -7.27 9.11
N LYS A 254 20.45 -7.80 8.68
CA LYS A 254 20.68 -9.24 8.51
C LYS A 254 19.79 -9.95 9.54
N SER A 255 18.79 -10.65 9.02
CA SER A 255 17.73 -11.34 9.74
C SER A 255 18.20 -11.83 11.10
N VAL A 256 17.62 -11.28 12.18
CA VAL A 256 17.85 -11.81 13.55
C VAL A 256 16.93 -13.00 13.83
N ALA A 257 15.97 -13.29 12.95
CA ALA A 257 15.39 -14.64 12.87
C ALA A 257 16.41 -15.54 12.17
N PRO A 258 16.56 -16.83 12.57
CA PRO A 258 17.40 -17.78 11.85
C PRO A 258 17.08 -17.66 10.37
N SER A 259 18.13 -17.44 9.58
CA SER A 259 18.13 -17.27 8.15
C SER A 259 17.24 -18.29 7.44
N LEU A 260 15.96 -17.96 7.27
CA LEU A 260 15.27 -18.37 6.07
C LEU A 260 15.60 -17.28 5.07
N ASP A 261 16.72 -17.46 4.39
CA ASP A 261 16.95 -16.72 3.15
C ASP A 261 15.73 -16.92 2.23
N GLY A 262 15.49 -15.96 1.35
CA GLY A 262 14.33 -16.03 0.47
C GLY A 262 14.32 -17.28 -0.41
N GLU A 263 15.46 -17.95 -0.56
CA GLU A 263 15.62 -19.18 -1.33
C GLU A 263 15.15 -20.41 -0.55
N SER A 264 15.57 -20.60 0.72
CA SER A 264 15.05 -21.70 1.56
C SER A 264 13.56 -21.57 1.82
N THR A 265 13.01 -20.35 1.93
CA THR A 265 11.55 -20.17 2.07
C THR A 265 10.82 -20.52 0.76
N TYR A 266 11.44 -20.26 -0.39
CA TYR A 266 10.87 -20.62 -1.70
C TYR A 266 10.78 -22.14 -1.85
N GLU A 267 11.83 -22.86 -1.42
CA GLU A 267 11.87 -24.32 -1.43
C GLU A 267 10.82 -24.97 -0.51
N MET A 268 10.29 -24.24 0.47
CA MET A 268 9.20 -24.70 1.34
C MET A 268 7.82 -24.60 0.70
N LEU A 269 7.67 -23.92 -0.44
CA LEU A 269 6.38 -23.81 -1.11
C LEU A 269 5.99 -25.14 -1.76
N SER A 270 4.83 -25.66 -1.38
CA SER A 270 4.19 -26.76 -2.12
C SER A 270 3.82 -26.31 -3.54
N GLU A 271 3.72 -27.26 -4.47
CA GLU A 271 3.26 -27.00 -5.84
C GLU A 271 1.89 -26.30 -5.86
N GLN A 272 0.97 -26.69 -4.97
CA GLN A 272 -0.34 -26.07 -4.84
C GLN A 272 -0.25 -24.59 -4.38
N SER A 273 0.58 -24.31 -3.39
CA SER A 273 0.84 -22.94 -2.92
C SER A 273 1.44 -22.09 -4.03
N LEU A 274 2.44 -22.64 -4.74
CA LEU A 274 3.11 -21.95 -5.82
C LEU A 274 2.14 -21.63 -6.98
N SER A 275 1.31 -22.60 -7.37
CA SER A 275 0.22 -22.42 -8.35
C SER A 275 -0.77 -21.33 -7.93
N THR A 276 -1.17 -21.32 -6.65
CA THR A 276 -2.05 -20.29 -6.08
C THR A 276 -1.43 -18.89 -6.20
N LEU A 277 -0.14 -18.76 -5.88
CA LEU A 277 0.57 -17.48 -5.97
C LEU A 277 0.78 -17.03 -7.42
N TYR A 278 1.08 -17.94 -8.34
CA TYR A 278 1.18 -17.61 -9.77
C TYR A 278 -0.15 -17.09 -10.31
N ALA A 279 -1.27 -17.73 -9.97
CA ALA A 279 -2.59 -17.24 -10.34
C ALA A 279 -2.88 -15.86 -9.74
N TYR A 280 -2.54 -15.66 -8.46
CA TYR A 280 -2.75 -14.38 -7.78
C TYR A 280 -1.92 -13.23 -8.36
N TYR A 281 -0.67 -13.49 -8.76
CA TYR A 281 0.24 -12.50 -9.35
C TYR A 281 0.32 -12.55 -10.87
N GLN A 282 -0.63 -13.22 -11.54
CA GLN A 282 -0.58 -13.40 -13.00
C GLN A 282 -0.41 -12.07 -13.73
N ARG A 283 -1.13 -11.03 -13.30
CA ARG A 283 -1.08 -9.70 -13.93
C ARG A 283 0.30 -9.04 -13.84
N ASP A 284 1.02 -9.23 -12.73
CA ASP A 284 2.40 -8.74 -12.59
C ASP A 284 3.32 -9.38 -13.65
N TYR A 285 3.18 -10.69 -13.86
CA TYR A 285 3.98 -11.42 -14.85
C TYR A 285 3.64 -10.99 -16.28
N GLU A 286 2.35 -10.88 -16.62
CA GLU A 286 1.90 -10.42 -17.93
C GLU A 286 2.42 -9.03 -18.29
N LEU A 287 2.45 -8.11 -17.32
CA LEU A 287 2.83 -6.72 -17.57
C LEU A 287 4.34 -6.52 -17.57
N TYR A 288 5.06 -7.16 -16.66
CA TYR A 288 6.42 -6.74 -16.32
C TYR A 288 7.50 -7.75 -16.69
N ALA A 289 7.18 -9.05 -16.83
CA ALA A 289 8.21 -10.09 -16.91
C ALA A 289 9.21 -9.87 -18.04
N ASP A 290 8.73 -9.56 -19.25
CA ASP A 290 9.61 -9.31 -20.41
C ASP A 290 10.40 -8.00 -20.26
N ILE A 291 9.82 -7.00 -19.60
CA ILE A 291 10.42 -5.67 -19.42
C ILE A 291 11.60 -5.74 -18.45
N VAL A 292 11.41 -6.41 -17.31
CA VAL A 292 12.41 -6.46 -16.24
C VAL A 292 13.22 -7.77 -16.23
N GLY A 293 12.89 -8.72 -17.11
CA GLY A 293 13.64 -9.95 -17.33
C GLY A 293 13.35 -11.06 -16.30
N TRP A 294 12.09 -11.25 -15.90
CA TRP A 294 11.69 -12.36 -15.04
C TRP A 294 11.53 -13.65 -15.84
N ASP A 295 12.01 -14.76 -15.26
CA ASP A 295 11.83 -16.08 -15.86
C ASP A 295 10.45 -16.64 -15.48
N VAL A 296 9.50 -16.53 -16.41
CA VAL A 296 8.13 -17.04 -16.25
C VAL A 296 8.06 -18.57 -16.47
N ARG A 297 9.12 -19.20 -17.00
CA ARG A 297 9.10 -20.61 -17.45
C ARG A 297 9.23 -21.66 -16.34
N ARG A 298 8.87 -21.32 -15.09
CA ARG A 298 8.88 -22.27 -13.95
C ARG A 298 7.49 -22.76 -13.52
N THR A 299 6.46 -22.51 -14.33
CA THR A 299 5.12 -23.13 -14.17
C THR A 299 4.99 -24.39 -15.00
#